data_AF-A0A937CJ46-F1
#
_entry.id   AF-A0A937CJ46-F1
#
_cell.length_a   1.000
_cell.length_b   1.000
_cell.length_c   1.000
_cell.angle_alpha   90.00
_cell.angle_beta   90.00
_cell.angle_gamma   90.00
#
_symmetry.space_group_name_H-M   'P 1'
#
loop_
_entity.id
_entity.type
_entity.pdbx_description
1 polymer ?
#
loop_
_entity_poly.entity_id
_entity_poly.type
_entity_poly.pdbx_seq_one_letter_code
_entity_poly.pdbx_strand_id
1 'polypeptide(L)' 'MTSKKGPPNYRSSVTGNFVTEDYAKKHPKTTQKEHNRPPSKPKKPKK' A
#
# COMPACT_ATOMS: atom_id res chain seq x y z
N MET A 1 -0.63 -13.72 -12.39
CA MET A 1 -0.12 -12.34 -12.37
C MET A 1 -0.18 -11.82 -10.93
N THR A 2 0.89 -11.92 -10.16
CA THR A 2 0.97 -11.22 -8.86
C THR A 2 2.38 -10.67 -8.74
N SER A 3 2.54 -9.47 -9.29
CA SER A 3 3.75 -8.69 -9.16
C SER A 3 3.99 -8.46 -7.66
N LYS A 4 5.22 -8.71 -7.19
CA LYS A 4 5.75 -8.37 -5.85
C LYS A 4 5.73 -6.86 -5.57
N LYS A 5 4.63 -6.16 -5.87
CA LYS A 5 4.32 -4.83 -5.37
C LYS A 5 3.72 -5.07 -3.98
N GLY A 6 4.18 -4.33 -2.97
CA GLY A 6 3.63 -4.45 -1.62
C GLY A 6 2.11 -4.26 -1.59
N PRO A 7 1.48 -4.47 -0.42
CA PRO A 7 0.05 -4.25 -0.24
C PRO A 7 -0.39 -2.92 -0.87
N PRO A 8 -1.60 -2.86 -1.46
CA PRO A 8 -2.11 -1.62 -2.04
C PRO A 8 -1.89 -0.45 -1.07
N ASN A 9 -1.39 0.66 -1.58
CA ASN A 9 -1.16 1.86 -0.78
C ASN A 9 -2.46 2.52 -0.32
N TYR A 10 -3.63 1.87 -0.43
CA TYR A 10 -4.92 2.44 -0.12
C TYR A 10 -5.66 1.51 0.84
N ARG A 11 -6.13 2.05 1.95
CA ARG A 11 -6.84 1.32 3.00
C ARG A 11 -8.17 2.00 3.30
N SER A 12 -9.25 1.23 3.32
CA SER A 12 -10.55 1.75 3.74
C SER A 12 -10.54 1.98 5.25
N SER A 13 -10.85 3.21 5.69
CA SER A 13 -11.01 3.55 7.10
C SER A 13 -12.31 2.97 7.68
N VAL A 14 -13.24 2.52 6.84
CA VAL A 14 -14.52 1.94 7.28
C VAL A 14 -14.37 0.47 7.62
N THR A 15 -13.72 -0.30 6.75
CA THR A 15 -13.60 -1.77 6.90
C THR A 15 -12.20 -2.23 7.28
N GLY A 16 -11.19 -1.35 7.20
CA GLY A 16 -9.79 -1.67 7.44
C GLY A 16 -9.11 -2.46 6.32
N ASN A 17 -9.82 -2.78 5.24
CA ASN A 17 -9.31 -3.58 4.13
C ASN A 17 -8.47 -2.75 3.15
N PHE A 18 -7.50 -3.39 2.51
CA PHE A 18 -6.75 -2.78 1.41
C PHE A 18 -7.60 -2.76 0.14
N VAL A 19 -7.66 -1.60 -0.49
CA VAL A 19 -8.49 -1.32 -1.66
C VAL A 19 -7.63 -0.86 -2.83
N THR A 20 -8.20 -0.88 -4.03
CA THR A 20 -7.50 -0.40 -5.23
C THR A 20 -7.52 1.13 -5.32
N GLU A 21 -6.66 1.67 -6.19
CA GLU A 21 -6.61 3.11 -6.44
C GLU A 21 -7.93 3.66 -7.00
N ASP A 22 -8.60 2.91 -7.88
CA ASP A 22 -9.91 3.32 -8.42
C ASP A 22 -10.98 3.42 -7.33
N TYR A 23 -10.94 2.50 -6.36
CA TYR A 23 -11.81 2.59 -5.19
C TYR A 23 -11.49 3.83 -4.35
N ALA A 24 -10.19 4.12 -4.14
CA ALA A 24 -9.75 5.30 -3.42
C ALA A 24 -10.20 6.61 -4.11
N LYS A 25 -10.18 6.65 -5.45
CA LYS A 25 -10.67 7.79 -6.24
C LYS A 25 -12.17 7.99 -6.11
N LYS A 26 -12.95 6.89 -6.06
CA LYS A 26 -14.41 6.93 -5.85
C LYS A 26 -14.79 7.26 -4.41
N HIS A 27 -13.97 6.86 -3.44
CA HIS A 27 -14.22 7.03 -2.00
C HIS A 27 -13.08 7.75 -1.27
N PRO A 28 -12.75 9.01 -1.65
CA PRO A 28 -11.61 9.73 -1.08
C PRO A 28 -11.84 10.11 0.39
N LYS A 29 -13.09 10.19 0.84
CA LYS A 29 -13.45 10.54 2.22
C LYS A 29 -13.20 9.41 3.22
N THR A 30 -13.22 8.17 2.76
CA THR A 30 -13.15 6.96 3.60
C THR A 30 -11.97 6.06 3.25
N THR A 31 -11.08 6.51 2.38
CA THR A 31 -9.90 5.77 1.97
C THR A 31 -8.64 6.55 2.28
N GLN A 32 -7.73 5.94 3.03
CA GLN A 32 -6.44 6.51 3.38
C GLN A 32 -5.35 5.97 2.46
N LYS A 33 -4.46 6.86 2.01
CA LYS A 33 -3.27 6.47 1.26
C LYS A 33 -2.15 6.09 2.23
N GLU A 34 -2.01 4.79 2.48
CA GLU A 34 -0.93 4.19 3.26
C GLU A 34 0.37 4.16 2.44
N HIS A 35 1.40 4.82 2.95
CA HIS A 35 2.74 4.69 2.36
C HIS A 35 3.43 3.48 2.95
N ASN A 36 3.14 2.30 2.40
CA ASN A 36 3.81 1.07 2.79
C ASN A 36 5.22 1.05 2.15
N ARG A 37 6.11 1.90 2.66
CA ARG A 37 7.54 1.84 2.33
C ARG A 37 8.01 0.46 2.78
N PRO A 38 8.38 -0.44 1.85
CA PRO A 38 9.03 -1.67 2.29
C PRO A 38 10.25 -1.26 3.12
N PRO A 39 10.54 -1.97 4.22
CA PRO A 39 11.74 -1.68 5.01
C PRO A 39 12.91 -1.64 4.03
N SER A 40 13.68 -0.55 4.04
CA SER A 40 14.83 -0.42 3.16
C SER A 40 15.68 -1.66 3.36
N LYS A 41 15.83 -2.48 2.30
CA LYS A 41 16.62 -3.71 2.38
C LYS A 41 17.96 -3.34 3.03
N PRO A 42 18.39 -4.01 4.11
CA PRO A 42 19.69 -3.71 4.70
C PRO A 42 20.73 -3.82 3.60
N LYS A 43 21.50 -2.75 3.37
CA LYS A 43 22.59 -2.74 2.40
C LYS A 43 23.55 -3.84 2.86
N LYS A 44 23.56 -5.00 2.21
CA LYS A 44 24.52 -6.06 2.53
C LYS A 44 25.92 -5.45 2.44
N PRO A 45 26.77 -5.56 3.47
CA PRO A 45 28.15 -5.12 3.35
C PRO A 45 28.81 -5.92 2.23
N LYS A 46 29.44 -5.22 1.28
CA LYS A 46 30.32 -5.85 0.29
C LYS A 46 31.51 -6.42 1.08
N LYS A 47 31.59 -7.74 1.18
CA LYS A 47 32.78 -8.46 1.65
C LYS A 47 33.63 -8.80 0.43
#